data_AF-A0A7C7L8T2-F1
#
_entry.id   AF-A0A7C7L8T2-F1
#
_cell.length_a   1.000
_cell.length_b   1.000
_cell.length_c   1.000
_cell.angle_alpha   90.00
_cell.angle_beta   90.00
_cell.angle_gamma   90.00
#
_symmetry.space_group_name_H-M   'P 1'
#
loop_
_entity.id
_entity.type
_entity.pdbx_description
1 polymer ?
#
loop_
_entity_poly.entity_id
_entity_poly.type
_entity_poly.pdbx_seq_one_letter_code
_entity_poly.pdbx_strand_id
1 'polypeptide(L)'
;RVEHHPETVVRVVRDLQINIPLAGIVNRQDEAKRVAKELLKIEKQHTADQSKLANPKFRDRAAPEVVADTEARVQGLIKQREKLKRLLEELSR
;
A
#
# COMPACT_ATOMS: atom_id res chain seq x y z
N ARG A 1 13.93 -12.38 -30.20
CA ARG A 1 15.15 -13.07 -29.70
C ARG A 1 16.20 -11.98 -29.56
N VAL A 2 16.75 -11.76 -28.37
CA VAL A 2 17.81 -10.75 -28.17
C VAL A 2 19.13 -11.40 -28.58
N GLU A 3 19.94 -10.74 -29.41
CA GLU A 3 21.24 -11.28 -29.83
C GLU A 3 22.26 -11.21 -28.70
N HIS A 4 23.02 -12.28 -28.53
CA HIS A 4 24.00 -12.45 -27.45
C HIS A 4 25.41 -12.15 -27.97
N HIS A 5 26.04 -11.13 -27.40
CA HIS A 5 27.46 -10.87 -27.63
C HIS A 5 28.30 -11.92 -26.87
N PRO A 6 29.43 -12.40 -27.42
CA PRO A 6 30.30 -13.39 -26.74
C PRO A 6 30.78 -12.96 -25.35
N GLU A 7 30.72 -11.66 -25.06
CA GLU A 7 31.04 -11.09 -23.74
C GLU A 7 29.80 -10.72 -22.91
N THR A 8 28.75 -11.54 -22.93
CA THR A 8 27.58 -11.33 -22.06
C THR A 8 27.20 -12.58 -21.27
N VAL A 9 26.82 -12.37 -20.01
CA VAL A 9 26.28 -13.40 -19.12
C VAL A 9 24.83 -13.04 -18.79
N VAL A 10 23.92 -13.99 -19.02
CA VAL A 10 22.51 -13.87 -18.65
C VAL A 10 22.23 -14.81 -17.48
N ARG A 11 21.68 -14.26 -16.39
CA ARG A 11 21.28 -15.03 -15.22
C ARG A 11 19.83 -14.73 -14.87
N VAL A 12 19.00 -15.77 -14.88
CA VAL A 12 17.60 -15.67 -14.46
C VAL A 12 17.56 -15.95 -12.96
N VAL A 13 17.20 -14.94 -12.16
CA VAL A 13 17.15 -15.03 -10.69
C VAL A 13 15.68 -14.95 -10.26
N ARG A 14 15.19 -15.95 -9.53
CA ARG A 14 13.79 -16.00 -9.07
C ARG A 14 13.53 -15.06 -7.90
N ASP A 15 14.51 -14.88 -7.00
CA ASP A 15 14.36 -14.13 -5.75
C ASP A 15 15.57 -13.20 -5.52
N LEU A 16 15.64 -12.08 -6.23
CA LEU A 16 16.67 -11.07 -6.02
C LEU A 16 16.24 -10.11 -4.91
N GLN A 17 17.01 -10.06 -3.81
CA GLN A 17 16.82 -9.10 -2.73
C GLN A 17 18.02 -8.13 -2.68
N ILE A 18 17.76 -6.83 -2.84
CA ILE A 18 18.76 -5.77 -2.80
C ILE A 18 18.59 -5.01 -1.47
N ASN A 19 19.64 -5.01 -0.64
CA ASN A 19 19.69 -4.22 0.59
C ASN A 19 20.50 -2.95 0.33
N ILE A 20 19.83 -1.80 0.22
CA ILE A 20 20.49 -0.49 0.07
C ILE A 20 20.65 0.13 1.47
N PRO A 21 21.87 0.48 1.90
CA PRO A 21 22.06 1.22 3.15
C PRO A 21 21.38 2.59 3.05
N LEU A 22 20.32 2.79 3.82
CA LEU A 22 19.60 4.08 3.91
C LEU A 22 20.37 5.17 4.67
N ALA A 23 21.49 4.81 5.32
CA ALA A 23 22.30 5.73 6.10
C ALA A 23 22.86 6.86 5.21
N GLY A 24 22.43 8.10 5.46
CA GLY A 24 22.88 9.29 4.74
C GLY A 24 21.94 9.81 3.63
N ILE A 25 20.88 9.07 3.27
CA ILE A 25 19.91 9.48 2.24
C ILE A 25 18.53 9.76 2.83
N VAL A 26 18.09 8.96 3.81
CA VAL A 26 16.78 9.07 4.45
C VAL A 26 16.93 8.84 5.96
N ASN A 27 16.40 9.76 6.78
CA ASN A 27 16.24 9.50 8.20
C ASN A 27 15.10 8.49 8.39
N ARG A 28 15.43 7.23 8.74
CA ARG A 28 14.44 6.16 8.94
C ARG A 28 13.36 6.53 9.95
N GLN A 29 13.70 7.27 11.01
CA GLN A 29 12.71 7.68 12.00
C GLN A 29 11.73 8.69 11.42
N ASP A 30 12.20 9.63 10.60
CA ASP A 30 11.33 10.62 9.98
C ASP A 30 10.47 10.00 8.88
N GLU A 31 11.02 9.03 8.14
CA GLU A 31 10.24 8.25 7.17
C GLU A 31 9.18 7.37 7.86
N ALA A 32 9.53 6.70 8.96
CA ALA A 32 8.57 5.96 9.78
C ALA A 32 7.45 6.86 10.30
N LYS A 33 7.78 8.08 10.77
CA LYS A 33 6.76 9.08 11.18
C LYS A 33 5.86 9.50 10.01
N ARG A 34 6.42 9.70 8.80
CA ARG A 34 5.66 10.05 7.59
C ARG A 34 4.69 8.93 7.22
N VAL A 35 5.19 7.69 7.18
CA VAL A 35 4.39 6.49 6.89
C VAL A 35 3.30 6.29 7.94
N ALA A 36 3.61 6.43 9.23
CA ALA A 36 2.62 6.34 10.31
C ALA A 36 1.51 7.40 10.19
N LYS A 37 1.87 8.64 9.81
CA LYS A 37 0.90 9.72 9.57
C LYS A 37 0.00 9.44 8.37
N GLU A 38 0.54 8.88 7.29
CA GLU A 38 -0.25 8.45 6.13
C GLU A 38 -1.18 7.28 6.48
N LEU A 39 -0.67 6.31 7.24
CA LEU A 39 -1.45 5.17 7.73
C LEU A 39 -2.66 5.64 8.55
N LEU A 40 -2.46 6.58 9.47
CA LEU A 40 -3.55 7.17 10.26
C LEU A 40 -4.62 7.85 9.40
N LYS A 41 -4.22 8.55 8.32
CA LYS A 41 -5.19 9.18 7.39
C LYS A 41 -6.04 8.13 6.68
N ILE A 42 -5.40 7.07 6.18
CA ILE A 42 -6.07 5.99 5.47
C ILE A 42 -6.99 5.20 6.41
N GLU A 43 -6.57 4.95 7.66
CA GLU A 43 -7.39 4.28 8.66
C GLU A 43 -8.64 5.09 9.03
N LYS A 44 -8.52 6.41 9.15
CA LYS A 44 -9.69 7.29 9.34
C LYS A 44 -10.66 7.23 8.16
N GLN A 45 -10.14 7.31 6.93
CA GLN A 45 -10.97 7.23 5.72
C GLN A 45 -11.66 5.87 5.60
N HIS A 46 -10.92 4.79 5.82
CA HIS A 46 -11.44 3.43 5.81
C HIS A 46 -12.57 3.27 6.84
N THR A 47 -12.36 3.76 8.06
CA THR A 47 -13.37 3.68 9.13
C THR A 47 -14.63 4.44 8.75
N ALA A 48 -14.49 5.66 8.21
CA ALA A 48 -15.64 6.46 7.77
C ALA A 48 -16.45 5.76 6.67
N ASP A 49 -15.79 5.21 5.65
CA ASP A 49 -16.47 4.53 4.55
C ASP A 49 -17.04 3.17 4.99
N GLN A 50 -16.36 2.44 5.87
CA GLN A 50 -16.89 1.22 6.47
C GLN A 50 -18.14 1.51 7.33
N SER A 51 -18.15 2.61 8.09
CA SER A 51 -19.34 3.03 8.85
C SER A 51 -20.51 3.41 7.95
N LYS A 52 -20.25 4.06 6.80
CA LYS A 52 -21.30 4.35 5.80
C LYS A 52 -21.89 3.06 5.24
N LEU A 53 -21.04 2.09 4.87
CA LEU A 53 -21.50 0.80 4.37
C LEU A 53 -22.24 0.00 5.45
N ALA A 54 -21.80 0.04 6.70
CA ALA A 54 -22.46 -0.67 7.80
C ALA A 54 -23.87 -0.13 8.10
N ASN A 55 -24.19 1.10 7.68
CA ASN A 55 -25.52 1.67 7.83
C ASN A 55 -26.49 1.14 6.76
N PRO A 56 -27.52 0.37 7.12
CA PRO A 56 -28.49 -0.17 6.15
C PRO A 56 -29.20 0.93 5.35
N LYS A 57 -29.48 2.07 5.99
CA LYS A 57 -30.11 3.23 5.33
C LYS A 57 -29.27 3.81 4.21
N PHE A 58 -27.96 3.63 4.24
CA PHE A 58 -27.09 4.06 3.14
C PHE A 58 -27.28 3.14 1.94
N ARG A 59 -27.34 1.82 2.16
CA ARG A 59 -27.59 0.84 1.09
C ARG A 59 -28.99 0.97 0.49
N ASP A 60 -29.98 1.31 1.31
CA ASP A 60 -31.37 1.44 0.85
C ASP A 60 -31.64 2.76 0.10
N ARG A 61 -30.85 3.81 0.36
CA ARG A 61 -31.08 5.16 -0.20
C ARG A 61 -30.07 5.60 -1.24
N ALA A 62 -28.86 5.04 -1.23
CA ALA A 62 -27.83 5.35 -2.21
C ALA A 62 -28.07 4.55 -3.50
N ALA A 63 -27.67 5.13 -4.64
CA ALA A 63 -27.67 4.40 -5.90
C ALA A 63 -26.74 3.17 -5.79
N PRO A 64 -27.07 2.04 -6.45
CA PRO A 64 -26.23 0.84 -6.45
C PRO A 64 -24.78 1.10 -6.84
N GLU A 65 -24.56 2.01 -7.80
CA GLU A 65 -23.22 2.44 -8.23
C GLU A 65 -22.42 3.12 -7.10
N VAL A 66 -23.06 3.97 -6.29
CA VAL A 66 -22.42 4.65 -5.16
C VAL A 66 -22.02 3.66 -4.06
N VAL A 67 -22.85 2.63 -3.83
CA VAL A 67 -22.55 1.55 -2.89
C VAL A 67 -21.36 0.74 -3.40
N ALA A 68 -21.40 0.32 -4.67
CA ALA A 68 -20.32 -0.45 -5.30
C ALA A 68 -18.98 0.32 -5.31
N ASP A 69 -19.00 1.61 -5.64
CA ASP A 69 -17.81 2.48 -5.60
C ASP A 69 -17.24 2.62 -4.19
N THR A 70 -18.11 2.69 -3.18
CA THR A 70 -17.69 2.79 -1.78
C THR A 70 -17.09 1.47 -1.31
N GLU A 71 -17.65 0.34 -1.71
CA GLU A 71 -17.09 -0.99 -1.44
C GLU A 71 -15.73 -1.17 -2.13
N ALA A 72 -15.60 -0.79 -3.40
CA ALA A 72 -14.34 -0.83 -4.14
C ALA A 72 -13.27 0.07 -3.49
N ARG A 73 -13.65 1.28 -3.06
CA ARG A 73 -12.78 2.20 -2.33
C ARG A 73 -12.30 1.61 -1.00
N VAL A 74 -13.19 0.98 -0.22
CA VAL A 74 -12.80 0.29 1.02
C VAL A 74 -11.78 -0.82 0.73
N GLN A 75 -11.99 -1.63 -0.31
CA GLN A 75 -11.01 -2.67 -0.70
C GLN A 75 -9.65 -2.07 -1.11
N GLY A 76 -9.65 -0.95 -1.82
CA GLY A 76 -8.44 -0.20 -2.16
C GLY A 76 -7.70 0.29 -0.91
N LEU A 77 -8.43 0.88 0.04
CA LEU A 77 -7.88 1.38 1.31
C LEU A 77 -7.30 0.24 2.17
N ILE A 78 -7.92 -0.94 2.19
CA ILE A 78 -7.39 -2.12 2.90
C ILE A 78 -6.02 -2.51 2.32
N LYS A 79 -5.93 -2.66 0.99
CA LYS A 79 -4.67 -3.02 0.31
C LYS A 79 -3.59 -1.98 0.54
N GLN A 80 -3.93 -0.70 0.51
CA GLN A 80 -2.98 0.39 0.76
C GLN A 80 -2.51 0.39 2.22
N ARG A 81 -3.43 0.20 3.17
CA ARG A 81 -3.13 0.10 4.59
C ARG A 81 -2.15 -1.03 4.88
N GLU A 82 -2.36 -2.21 4.31
CA GLU A 82 -1.45 -3.35 4.48
C GLU A 82 -0.04 -3.07 3.94
N LYS A 83 0.07 -2.42 2.78
CA LYS A 83 1.37 -2.02 2.23
C LYS A 83 2.11 -1.06 3.16
N LEU A 84 1.41 -0.05 3.68
CA LEU A 84 2.00 0.92 4.61
C LEU A 84 2.36 0.29 5.96
N LYS A 85 1.58 -0.67 6.47
CA LYS A 85 1.92 -1.43 7.68
C LYS A 85 3.20 -2.24 7.50
N ARG A 86 3.32 -2.97 6.39
CA ARG A 86 4.55 -3.70 6.06
C ARG A 86 5.77 -2.77 5.97
N LEU A 87 5.62 -1.64 5.27
CA LEU A 87 6.69 -0.65 5.17
C LEU A 87 7.07 -0.07 6.54
N LEU A 88 6.09 0.22 7.39
CA LEU A 88 6.35 0.73 8.74
C LEU A 88 7.08 -0.30 9.61
N GLU A 89 6.67 -1.58 9.53
CA GLU A 89 7.36 -2.69 10.21
C GLU A 89 8.82 -2.80 9.74
N GLU A 90 9.08 -2.74 8.44
CA GLU A 90 10.43 -2.76 7.86
C GLU A 90 11.28 -1.56 8.32
N LEU A 91 10.70 -0.37 8.42
CA LEU A 91 11.39 0.84 8.89
C LEU A 91 11.63 0.86 10.41
N SER A 92 10.86 0.08 11.17
CA SER A 92 10.99 -0.05 12.63
C SER A 92 11.97 -1.13 13.07
N ARG A 93 12.45 -1.96 12.14
CA ARG A 93 13.52 -2.96 12.36
C ARG A 93 14.91 -2.34 12.24
#